data_AF-A0A7W6WJ71-F1
#
_entry.id   AF-A0A7W6WJ71-F1
#
_cell.length_a   1.000
_cell.length_b   1.000
_cell.length_c   1.000
_cell.angle_alpha   90.00
_cell.angle_beta   90.00
_cell.angle_gamma   90.00
#
_symmetry.space_group_name_H-M   'P 1'
#
loop_
_entity.id
_entity.type
_entity.pdbx_description
1 polymer ?
#
loop_
_entity_poly.entity_id
_entity_poly.type
_entity_poly.pdbx_seq_one_letter_code
_entity_poly.pdbx_strand_id
1 'polypeptide(L)' 'MISLRFATPALLLLLAGCVSGPDHTPPEMPLPAKFGEGSTKNIGDVATVAWWSAYRDRQLDSLVARGIDQNLDVLQA' A
#
# COMPACT_ATOMS: atom_id res chain seq x y z
N MET A 1 -42.11 -26.36 -6.19
CA MET A 1 -41.11 -26.10 -7.26
C MET A 1 -40.75 -24.63 -7.22
N ILE A 2 -39.78 -24.25 -6.40
CA ILE A 2 -39.28 -22.87 -6.35
C ILE A 2 -38.60 -22.64 -7.69
N SER A 3 -39.22 -21.82 -8.54
CA SER A 3 -38.70 -21.57 -9.88
C SER A 3 -37.35 -20.88 -9.75
N LEU A 4 -36.32 -21.50 -10.33
CA LEU A 4 -34.93 -21.03 -10.32
C LEU A 4 -34.79 -19.55 -10.74
N ARG A 5 -35.78 -19.05 -11.51
CA ARG A 5 -35.91 -17.66 -11.97
C ARG A 5 -36.16 -16.63 -10.86
N PHE A 6 -36.80 -17.02 -9.74
CA PHE A 6 -37.00 -16.13 -8.59
C PHE A 6 -35.86 -16.20 -7.57
N ALA A 7 -35.01 -17.23 -7.64
CA ALA A 7 -33.87 -17.39 -6.73
C ALA A 7 -32.75 -16.38 -7.03
N THR A 8 -32.52 -16.05 -8.31
CA THR A 8 -31.47 -15.11 -8.74
C THR A 8 -31.68 -13.68 -8.20
N PRO A 9 -32.85 -13.03 -8.34
CA PRO A 9 -33.04 -11.67 -7.79
C PRO A 9 -33.05 -11.66 -6.26
N ALA A 10 -33.54 -12.72 -5.61
CA ALA A 10 -33.55 -12.83 -4.16
C ALA A 10 -32.13 -12.91 -3.58
N LEU A 11 -31.22 -13.64 -4.24
CA LEU A 11 -29.82 -13.72 -3.83
C LEU A 11 -29.11 -12.37 -3.98
N LEU A 12 -29.37 -11.61 -5.06
CA LEU A 12 -28.80 -10.27 -5.26
C LEU A 12 -29.24 -9.27 -4.19
N LEU A 13 -30.49 -9.35 -3.72
CA LEU A 13 -30.98 -8.53 -2.61
C LEU A 13 -30.32 -8.88 -1.28
N LEU A 14 -30.00 -10.16 -1.04
CA LEU A 14 -29.27 -10.62 0.15
C LEU A 14 -27.80 -10.17 0.18
N LEU A 15 -27.19 -9.97 -1.00
CA LEU A 15 -25.82 -9.47 -1.14
C LEU A 15 -25.75 -7.93 -1.18
N ALA A 16 -26.88 -7.23 -1.26
CA ALA A 16 -26.94 -5.78 -1.23
C ALA A 16 -26.75 -5.26 0.21
N GLY A 17 -25.50 -5.17 0.65
CA GLY A 17 -25.14 -4.44 1.85
C GLY A 17 -25.25 -2.93 1.61
N CYS A 18 -25.90 -2.18 2.50
CA CYS A 18 -25.80 -0.73 2.48
C CYS A 18 -24.38 -0.31 2.85
N VAL A 19 -23.76 0.55 2.05
CA VAL A 19 -22.57 1.28 2.49
C VAL A 19 -23.02 2.30 3.54
N SER A 20 -22.83 1.96 4.81
CA SER A 20 -23.30 2.76 5.95
C SER A 20 -22.10 3.22 6.78
N GLY A 21 -21.24 4.01 6.16
CA GLY A 21 -20.09 4.63 6.81
C GLY A 21 -20.02 6.11 6.41
N PRO A 22 -19.53 6.99 7.30
CA PRO A 22 -19.22 8.36 6.91
C PRO A 22 -18.13 8.35 5.83
N ASP A 23 -18.09 9.41 5.02
CA ASP A 23 -17.01 9.59 4.06
C ASP A 23 -15.66 9.56 4.80
N HIS A 24 -14.73 8.75 4.31
CA HIS A 24 -13.41 8.65 4.90
C HIS A 24 -12.66 9.98 4.74
N THR A 25 -12.30 10.60 5.87
CA THR A 25 -11.40 11.75 5.92
C THR A 25 -10.07 11.34 6.54
N PRO A 26 -8.92 11.64 5.91
CA PRO A 26 -7.62 11.41 6.52
C PRO A 26 -7.54 12.10 7.89
N PRO A 27 -6.98 11.44 8.92
CA PRO A 27 -6.81 12.07 10.23
C PRO A 27 -5.82 13.23 10.14
N GLU A 28 -6.09 14.30 10.88
CA GLU A 28 -5.14 15.41 11.02
C GLU A 28 -3.99 14.98 11.95
N MET A 29 -2.75 15.20 11.50
CA MET A 29 -1.54 14.93 12.28
C MET A 29 -0.92 16.27 12.70
N PRO A 30 -1.07 16.70 13.97
CA PRO A 30 -0.58 17.99 14.45
C PRO A 30 0.95 17.94 14.70
N LEU A 31 1.71 17.73 13.62
CA LEU A 31 3.16 17.66 13.62
C LEU A 31 3.77 18.93 13.01
N PRO A 32 5.00 19.31 13.40
CA PRO A 32 5.72 20.37 12.70
C PRO A 32 5.87 20.06 11.21
N ALA A 33 5.71 21.07 10.36
CA ALA A 33 5.80 20.91 8.91
C ALA A 33 7.18 20.46 8.41
N LYS A 34 8.22 20.62 9.22
CA LYS A 34 9.61 20.25 8.91
C LYS A 34 10.31 19.75 10.18
N PHE A 35 11.30 18.88 9.99
CA PHE A 35 12.23 18.50 11.05
C PHE A 35 13.02 19.71 11.53
N GLY A 36 13.30 19.79 12.84
CA GLY A 36 14.07 20.89 13.44
C GLY A 36 15.48 21.03 12.88
N GLU A 37 16.10 19.92 12.49
CA GLU A 37 17.44 19.86 11.88
C GLU A 37 17.40 19.73 10.34
N GLY A 38 16.20 19.83 9.74
CA GLY A 38 16.03 19.67 8.31
C GLY A 38 16.66 20.83 7.52
N SER A 39 17.31 20.50 6.40
CA SER A 39 17.79 21.52 5.45
C SER A 39 16.62 22.28 4.82
N THR A 40 16.88 23.51 4.36
CA THR A 40 15.90 24.30 3.59
C THR A 40 15.64 23.72 2.20
N LYS A 41 16.56 22.91 1.68
CA LYS A 41 16.47 22.28 0.37
C LYS A 41 15.60 21.02 0.43
N ASN A 42 14.60 20.95 -0.44
CA ASN A 42 13.81 19.74 -0.66
C ASN A 42 14.70 18.65 -1.31
N ILE A 43 14.66 17.43 -0.76
CA ILE A 43 15.48 16.29 -1.21
C ILE A 43 14.73 15.36 -2.19
N GLY A 44 13.51 15.71 -2.56
CA GLY A 44 12.65 14.93 -3.45
C GLY A 44 11.89 13.80 -2.75
N ASP A 45 11.26 12.96 -3.55
CA ASP A 45 10.64 11.72 -3.09
C ASP A 45 11.71 10.65 -2.89
N VAL A 46 12.17 10.52 -1.65
CA VAL A 46 13.21 9.55 -1.28
C VAL A 46 12.66 8.15 -1.03
N ALA A 47 11.34 7.98 -0.90
CA ALA A 47 10.74 6.69 -0.57
C ALA A 47 10.79 5.71 -1.75
N THR A 48 10.89 6.24 -2.97
CA THR A 48 10.96 5.47 -4.22
C THR A 48 12.41 5.14 -4.63
N VAL A 49 13.40 5.62 -3.88
CA VAL A 49 14.81 5.40 -4.19
C VAL A 49 15.26 4.04 -3.65
N ALA A 50 15.95 3.26 -4.48
CA ALA A 50 16.69 2.07 -4.06
C ALA A 50 17.88 2.48 -3.16
N TRP A 51 17.61 2.70 -1.87
CA TRP A 51 18.55 3.30 -0.93
C TRP A 51 19.94 2.63 -0.91
N TRP A 52 20.01 1.31 -1.16
CA TRP A 52 21.25 0.55 -1.18
C TRP A 52 22.17 0.91 -2.35
N SER A 53 21.66 1.50 -3.43
CA SER A 53 22.48 1.91 -4.58
C SER A 53 23.44 3.05 -4.24
N ALA A 54 23.18 3.79 -3.15
CA ALA A 54 24.06 4.84 -2.65
C ALA A 54 25.45 4.30 -2.25
N TYR A 55 25.54 3.02 -1.89
CA TYR A 55 26.81 2.35 -1.54
C TYR A 55 27.68 2.05 -2.77
N ARG A 56 27.10 2.09 -3.98
CA ARG A 56 27.80 1.79 -5.25
C ARG A 56 28.48 0.41 -5.24
N ASP A 57 27.87 -0.55 -4.57
CA ASP A 57 28.37 -1.91 -4.43
C ASP A 57 27.55 -2.87 -5.30
N ARG A 58 28.18 -3.38 -6.36
CA ARG A 58 27.53 -4.32 -7.29
C ARG A 58 27.18 -5.66 -6.66
N GLN A 59 27.93 -6.09 -5.64
CA GLN A 59 27.61 -7.31 -4.91
C GLN A 59 26.35 -7.10 -4.07
N LEU A 60 26.25 -5.94 -3.41
CA LEU A 60 25.05 -5.57 -2.65
C LEU A 60 23.82 -5.48 -3.57
N ASP A 61 23.94 -4.83 -4.73
CA ASP A 61 22.85 -4.75 -5.71
C ASP A 61 22.36 -6.16 -6.11
N SER A 62 23.30 -7.07 -6.35
CA SER A 62 23.00 -8.46 -6.71
C SER A 62 22.33 -9.24 -5.58
N LEU A 63 22.73 -8.99 -4.32
CA LEU A 63 22.13 -9.62 -3.15
C LEU A 63 20.70 -9.13 -2.92
N VAL A 64 20.47 -7.82 -3.04
CA VAL A 64 19.12 -7.25 -2.85
C VAL A 64 18.18 -7.73 -3.95
N ALA A 65 18.62 -7.75 -5.21
CA ALA A 65 17.82 -8.26 -6.33
C ALA A 65 17.40 -9.72 -6.11
N ARG A 66 18.34 -10.60 -5.74
CA ARG A 66 18.00 -12.00 -5.39
C ARG A 66 17.09 -12.09 -4.17
N GLY A 67 17.34 -11.27 -3.16
CA GLY A 67 16.54 -11.23 -1.94
C GLY A 67 15.08 -10.90 -2.25
N ILE A 68 14.82 -9.84 -3.01
CA ILE A 68 13.45 -9.44 -3.37
C ILE A 68 12.76 -10.53 -4.22
N ASP A 69 13.47 -11.15 -5.16
CA ASP A 69 12.92 -12.18 -6.05
C ASP A 69 12.58 -13.50 -5.33
N GLN A 70 13.29 -13.82 -4.25
CA GLN A 70 13.21 -15.14 -3.58
C GLN A 70 12.72 -15.08 -2.13
N ASN A 71 12.43 -13.90 -1.59
CA ASN A 71 11.98 -13.75 -0.21
C ASN A 71 10.49 -14.08 -0.09
N LEU A 72 10.18 -15.21 0.57
CA LEU A 72 8.81 -15.68 0.79
C LEU A 72 7.96 -14.72 1.61
N ASP A 73 8.55 -13.98 2.55
CA ASP A 73 7.83 -12.96 3.34
C ASP A 73 7.40 -11.77 2.49
N VAL A 74 8.23 -11.38 1.52
CA VAL A 74 7.89 -10.30 0.57
C VAL A 74 6.85 -10.79 -0.44
N LEU A 75 6.97 -12.04 -0.90
CA LEU A 75 6.06 -12.62 -1.90
C LEU A 75 4.65 -12.90 -1.35
N GLN A 76 4.49 -13.04 -0.04
CA GLN A 76 3.21 -13.33 0.61
C GLN A 76 2.49 -12.09 1.16
N ALA A 77 3.11 -10.90 1.07
CA ALA A 77 2.59 -9.64 1.64
C ALA A 77 1.53 -8.94 0.77
#